data_AF-S0F4Z4-F1
#
_entry.id   AF-S0F4Z4-F1
#
_cell.length_a   1.000
_cell.length_b   1.000
_cell.length_c   1.000
_cell.angle_alpha   90.00
_cell.angle_beta   90.00
_cell.angle_gamma   90.00
#
_symmetry.space_group_name_H-M   'P 1'
#
loop_
_entity.id
_entity.type
_entity.pdbx_description
1 polymer ?
#
loop_
_entity_poly.entity_id
_entity_poly.type
_entity_poly.pdbx_seq_one_letter_code
_entity_poly.pdbx_strand_id
1 'polypeptide(L)'
;MHNANGICVSVHVGEMDLYIRFWEYSCGIGIISDWSIIIVRSNFKRNQQENLKDPARFFKEYAPRYGYKYLCIEYDDYKYYQTLGLKLIHRVFFRQYNYRLPFKEVDI
;
A
#
# COMPACT_ATOMS: atom_id res chain seq x y z
N MET A 1 11.98 18.70 -15.93
CA MET A 1 11.37 17.36 -15.93
C MET A 1 10.01 17.50 -15.25
N HIS A 2 8.91 17.15 -15.91
CA HIS A 2 7.63 17.03 -15.23
C HIS A 2 7.70 15.78 -14.36
N ASN A 3 7.70 15.95 -13.03
CA ASN A 3 7.58 14.81 -12.12
C ASN A 3 6.21 14.19 -12.39
N ALA A 4 6.17 13.05 -13.09
CA ALA A 4 4.96 12.25 -13.12
C ALA A 4 4.69 11.80 -11.68
N ASN A 5 3.48 11.99 -11.17
CA ASN A 5 3.09 11.63 -9.80
C ASN A 5 2.94 10.09 -9.62
N GLY A 6 3.87 9.33 -10.19
CA GLY A 6 3.84 7.87 -10.33
C GLY A 6 2.69 7.35 -11.21
N ILE A 7 2.27 6.10 -10.96
CA ILE A 7 1.24 5.40 -11.74
C ILE A 7 0.18 4.78 -10.83
N CYS A 8 -1.08 4.82 -11.27
CA CYS A 8 -2.19 4.13 -10.63
C CYS A 8 -2.52 2.85 -11.42
N VAL A 9 -2.61 1.72 -10.72
CA VAL A 9 -2.96 0.42 -11.30
C VAL A 9 -4.25 -0.07 -10.65
N SER A 10 -5.28 -0.31 -11.46
CA SER A 10 -6.53 -0.91 -11.03
C SER A 10 -6.73 -2.25 -11.75
N VAL A 11 -6.92 -3.31 -10.98
CA VAL A 11 -7.10 -4.68 -11.49
C VAL A 11 -8.44 -5.20 -10.98
N HIS A 12 -9.30 -5.58 -11.92
CA HIS A 12 -10.61 -6.16 -11.66
C HIS A 12 -10.70 -7.49 -12.39
N VAL A 13 -10.41 -8.59 -11.70
CA VAL A 13 -10.38 -9.92 -12.32
C VAL A 13 -11.05 -10.92 -11.40
N GLY A 14 -12.18 -11.48 -11.85
CA GLY A 14 -12.90 -12.55 -11.15
C GLY A 14 -13.29 -12.16 -9.72
N GLU A 15 -12.64 -12.80 -8.75
CA GLU A 15 -12.87 -12.59 -7.31
C GLU A 15 -11.88 -11.60 -6.66
N MET A 16 -11.06 -10.92 -7.45
CA MET A 16 -10.04 -9.96 -7.00
C MET A 16 -10.33 -8.56 -7.52
N ASP A 17 -10.29 -7.60 -6.60
CA ASP A 17 -10.34 -6.17 -6.86
C ASP A 17 -9.17 -5.47 -6.15
N LEU A 18 -8.22 -4.96 -6.92
CA LEU A 18 -6.98 -4.38 -6.44
C LEU A 18 -6.79 -2.98 -7.04
N TYR A 19 -6.51 -1.99 -6.19
CA TYR A 19 -6.15 -0.64 -6.59
C TYR A 19 -4.89 -0.21 -5.85
N ILE A 20 -3.82 0.05 -6.61
CA ILE A 20 -2.49 0.37 -6.10
C ILE A 20 -2.02 1.67 -6.74
N ARG A 21 -1.41 2.54 -5.93
CA ARG A 21 -0.76 3.76 -6.39
C ARG A 21 0.73 3.67 -6.12
N PHE A 22 1.51 3.83 -7.17
CA PHE A 22 2.94 4.06 -7.07
C PHE A 22 3.12 5.57 -6.89
N TRP A 23 3.64 5.99 -5.74
CA TRP A 23 3.67 7.38 -5.31
C TRP A 23 5.10 7.87 -5.17
N GLU A 24 5.58 8.61 -6.17
CA GLU A 24 6.99 9.03 -6.25
C GLU A 24 7.23 10.42 -5.65
N TYR A 25 6.28 11.35 -5.81
CA TYR A 25 6.45 12.73 -5.36
C TYR A 25 5.13 13.36 -4.93
N SER A 26 5.13 13.96 -3.74
CA SER A 26 3.98 14.63 -3.11
C SER A 26 4.07 16.15 -3.14
N CYS A 27 5.24 16.72 -3.49
CA CYS A 27 5.52 18.15 -3.32
C CYS A 27 5.31 18.65 -1.87
N GLY A 28 5.43 17.75 -0.88
CA GLY A 28 5.17 18.06 0.53
C GLY A 28 3.67 18.13 0.88
N ILE A 29 2.78 17.73 -0.03
CA ILE A 29 1.34 17.74 0.16
C ILE A 29 0.86 16.33 0.55
N GLY A 30 0.22 16.23 1.71
CA GLY A 30 -0.39 14.98 2.19
C GLY A 30 0.44 14.28 3.27
N ILE A 31 -0.07 13.14 3.74
CA ILE A 31 0.44 12.42 4.91
C ILE A 31 1.36 11.25 4.50
N ILE A 32 1.24 10.80 3.25
CA ILE A 32 1.99 9.67 2.71
C ILE A 32 3.32 10.18 2.17
N SER A 33 4.42 9.54 2.58
CA SER A 33 5.75 9.94 2.14
C SER A 33 6.00 9.62 0.66
N ASP A 34 6.87 10.40 0.03
CA ASP A 34 7.42 10.12 -1.29
C ASP A 34 8.07 8.73 -1.35
N TRP A 35 8.13 8.18 -2.56
CA TRP A 35 8.65 6.84 -2.83
C TRP A 35 7.89 5.75 -2.04
N SER A 36 6.56 5.83 -2.04
CA SER A 36 5.68 4.84 -1.41
C SER A 36 4.88 4.05 -2.45
N ILE A 37 4.64 2.78 -2.18
CA ILE A 37 3.57 2.02 -2.84
C ILE A 37 2.37 2.01 -1.91
N ILE A 38 1.22 2.46 -2.41
CA ILE A 38 -0.01 2.62 -1.62
C ILE A 38 -1.03 1.59 -2.10
N ILE A 39 -1.36 0.62 -1.25
CA ILE A 39 -2.52 -0.25 -1.46
C ILE A 39 -3.75 0.51 -0.98
N VAL A 40 -4.59 0.93 -1.91
CA VAL A 40 -5.81 1.71 -1.62
C VAL A 40 -7.02 0.78 -1.48
N ARG A 41 -7.07 -0.27 -2.29
CA ARG A 41 -8.10 -1.30 -2.23
C ARG A 41 -7.46 -2.63 -2.55
N SER A 42 -7.71 -3.64 -1.73
CA SER A 42 -7.40 -5.02 -2.07
C SER A 42 -8.48 -5.91 -1.48
N ASN A 43 -9.41 -6.34 -2.31
CA ASN A 43 -10.51 -7.20 -1.94
C ASN A 43 -10.37 -8.53 -2.69
N PHE A 44 -10.18 -9.59 -1.92
CA PHE A 44 -10.13 -10.97 -2.36
C PHE A 44 -11.31 -11.70 -1.69
N LYS A 45 -12.23 -12.27 -2.48
CA LYS A 45 -13.43 -12.93 -1.90
C LYS A 45 -13.11 -14.12 -0.99
N ARG A 46 -11.93 -14.72 -1.15
CA ARG A 46 -11.46 -15.88 -0.37
C ARG A 46 -10.11 -15.56 0.23
N ASN A 47 -9.86 -16.08 1.44
CA ASN A 47 -8.55 -16.03 2.11
C ASN A 47 -7.90 -14.64 2.10
N GLN A 48 -8.69 -13.59 2.33
CA GLN A 48 -8.28 -12.18 2.24
C GLN A 48 -6.91 -11.89 2.86
N GLN A 49 -6.69 -12.35 4.10
CA GLN A 49 -5.44 -12.09 4.82
C GLN A 49 -4.23 -12.80 4.21
N GLU A 50 -4.39 -14.04 3.74
CA GLU A 50 -3.30 -14.81 3.13
C GLU A 50 -3.00 -14.30 1.72
N ASN A 51 -4.03 -14.08 0.90
CA ASN A 51 -3.88 -13.60 -0.47
C ASN A 51 -3.29 -12.18 -0.56
N LEU A 52 -3.47 -11.39 0.49
CA LEU A 52 -2.86 -10.08 0.62
C LEU A 52 -1.33 -10.14 0.88
N LYS A 53 -0.82 -11.24 1.45
CA LYS A 53 0.62 -11.40 1.69
C LYS A 53 1.40 -11.52 0.39
N ASP A 54 0.82 -12.11 -0.66
CA ASP A 54 1.48 -12.29 -1.96
C ASP A 54 1.89 -10.96 -2.62
N PRO A 55 1.00 -9.97 -2.83
CA PRO A 55 1.40 -8.67 -3.36
C PRO A 55 2.33 -7.93 -2.40
N ALA A 56 2.14 -8.05 -1.08
CA ALA A 56 3.05 -7.42 -0.12
C ALA A 56 4.47 -8.00 -0.21
N ARG A 57 4.61 -9.32 -0.37
CA ARG A 57 5.89 -10.02 -0.58
C ARG A 57 6.52 -9.61 -1.92
N PHE A 58 5.73 -9.54 -2.99
CA PHE A 58 6.19 -9.06 -4.29
C PHE A 58 6.78 -7.65 -4.18
N PHE A 59 6.05 -6.70 -3.57
CA PHE A 59 6.57 -5.34 -3.43
C PHE A 59 7.79 -5.27 -2.51
N LYS A 60 7.83 -6.03 -1.42
CA LYS A 60 9.01 -6.13 -0.55
C LYS A 60 10.26 -6.54 -1.33
N GLU A 61 10.14 -7.48 -2.26
CA GLU A 61 11.28 -8.00 -3.03
C GLU A 61 11.74 -7.06 -4.16
N TYR A 62 10.78 -6.47 -4.88
CA TYR A 62 11.08 -5.75 -6.13
C TYR A 62 11.08 -4.24 -5.97
N ALA A 63 10.18 -3.66 -5.18
CA ALA A 63 10.01 -2.21 -5.08
C ALA A 63 11.27 -1.47 -4.60
N PRO A 64 12.05 -1.98 -3.62
CA PRO A 64 13.30 -1.34 -3.22
C PRO A 64 14.34 -1.22 -4.35
N ARG A 65 14.32 -2.13 -5.33
CA ARG A 65 15.23 -2.09 -6.49
C ARG A 65 14.95 -0.90 -7.41
N TYR A 66 13.73 -0.37 -7.35
CA TYR A 66 13.28 0.81 -8.10
C TYR A 66 13.25 2.09 -7.24
N GLY A 67 13.80 2.06 -6.03
CA GLY A 67 13.89 3.23 -5.15
C GLY A 67 12.69 3.46 -4.23
N TYR A 68 11.65 2.64 -4.31
CA TYR A 68 10.53 2.70 -3.37
C TYR A 68 10.96 2.28 -1.97
N LYS A 69 10.52 3.02 -0.96
CA LYS A 69 10.98 2.90 0.42
C LYS A 69 9.91 2.34 1.36
N TYR A 70 8.65 2.58 1.05
CA TYR A 70 7.55 2.31 1.98
C TYR A 70 6.41 1.57 1.31
N LEU A 71 5.83 0.62 2.03
CA LEU A 71 4.50 0.08 1.77
C LEU A 71 3.51 0.84 2.64
N CYS A 72 2.52 1.44 2.01
CA CYS A 72 1.48 2.25 2.64
C CYS A 72 0.12 1.66 2.31
N ILE A 73 -0.82 1.81 3.23
CA ILE A 73 -2.19 1.32 3.07
C ILE A 73 -3.13 2.42 3.49
N GLU A 74 -4.13 2.63 2.66
CA GLU A 74 -5.09 3.71 2.82
C GLU A 74 -6.48 3.11 3.00
N TYR A 75 -7.32 3.78 3.78
CA TYR A 75 -8.74 3.41 3.92
C TYR A 75 -8.97 1.97 4.43
N ASP A 76 -8.08 1.42 5.26
CA ASP A 76 -8.32 0.11 5.86
C ASP A 76 -9.33 0.18 7.00
N ASP A 77 -10.58 -0.18 6.71
CA ASP A 77 -11.65 -0.28 7.70
C ASP A 77 -11.68 -1.63 8.44
N TYR A 78 -10.96 -2.64 7.95
CA TYR A 78 -11.14 -4.05 8.33
C TYR A 78 -9.95 -4.66 9.09
N LYS A 79 -8.87 -3.89 9.34
CA LYS A 79 -7.66 -4.32 10.07
C LYS A 79 -6.93 -5.50 9.46
N TYR A 80 -7.24 -5.89 8.21
CA TYR A 80 -6.60 -7.04 7.56
C TYR A 80 -5.09 -6.88 7.45
N TYR A 81 -4.60 -5.65 7.48
CA TYR A 81 -3.21 -5.34 7.26
C TYR A 81 -2.41 -5.22 8.56
N GLN A 82 -3.06 -5.30 9.73
CA GLN A 82 -2.34 -5.48 11.00
C GLN A 82 -1.54 -6.79 11.01
N THR A 83 -1.99 -7.82 10.25
CA THR A 83 -1.25 -9.08 10.10
C THR A 83 0.06 -8.93 9.33
N LEU A 84 0.28 -7.80 8.64
CA LEU A 84 1.53 -7.48 7.95
C LEU A 84 2.50 -6.66 8.81
N GLY A 85 2.18 -6.43 10.09
CA GLY A 85 3.02 -5.66 11.02
C GLY A 85 3.05 -4.15 10.75
N LEU A 86 2.13 -3.63 9.93
CA LEU A 86 2.14 -2.22 9.54
C LEU A 86 1.84 -1.29 10.73
N LYS A 87 2.58 -0.19 10.83
CA LYS A 87 2.42 0.83 11.88
C LYS A 87 1.40 1.87 11.44
N LEU A 88 0.48 2.23 12.34
CA LEU A 88 -0.48 3.29 12.09
C LEU A 88 0.24 4.64 11.99
N ILE A 89 0.06 5.36 10.89
CA ILE A 89 0.61 6.71 10.71
C ILE A 89 -0.44 7.75 11.08
N HIS A 90 -1.68 7.55 10.63
CA HIS A 90 -2.68 8.60 10.70
C HIS A 90 -4.09 8.02 10.70
N ARG A 91 -4.95 8.68 11.47
CA ARG A 91 -6.38 8.38 11.55
C ARG A 91 -7.13 9.51 10.87
N VAL A 92 -7.70 9.23 9.71
CA VAL A 92 -8.59 10.18 9.02
C VAL A 92 -9.97 10.12 9.69
N PHE A 93 -10.73 11.23 9.63
CA PHE A 93 -12.13 11.25 10.04
C PHE A 93 -12.90 10.12 9.33
N PHE A 94 -13.91 9.53 9.99
CA PHE A 94 -14.68 8.35 9.53
C PHE A 94 -13.96 6.98 9.57
N ARG A 95 -13.12 6.72 10.59
CA ARG A 95 -12.52 5.39 10.87
C ARG A 95 -11.53 4.87 9.81
N GLN A 96 -11.08 5.73 8.90
CA GLN A 96 -10.11 5.36 7.89
C GLN A 96 -8.70 5.48 8.46
N TYR A 97 -7.95 4.39 8.42
CA TYR A 97 -6.61 4.31 8.97
C TYR A 97 -5.58 4.23 7.86
N ASN A 98 -4.56 5.08 7.95
CA ASN A 98 -3.41 5.05 7.07
C ASN A 98 -2.26 4.34 7.78
N TYR A 99 -1.80 3.25 7.20
CA TYR A 99 -0.73 2.43 7.74
C TYR A 99 0.51 2.51 6.85
N ARG A 100 1.69 2.33 7.46
CA ARG A 100 2.96 2.27 6.73
C ARG A 100 3.96 1.35 7.38
N LEU A 101 4.79 0.78 6.53
CA LEU A 101 5.94 0.00 6.93
C LEU A 101 7.05 0.24 5.92
N PRO A 102 8.27 0.57 6.36
CA PRO A 102 9.44 0.52 5.49
C PRO A 102 9.59 -0.89 4.94
N PHE A 103 9.93 -1.05 3.65
CA PHE A 103 10.09 -2.38 3.06
C PHE A 103 11.13 -3.26 3.79
N LYS A 104 12.11 -2.65 4.45
CA LYS A 104 13.11 -3.32 5.29
C LYS A 104 12.53 -3.96 6.55
N GLU A 105 11.37 -3.49 7.03
CA GLU A 105 10.71 -3.93 8.26
C GLU A 105 9.49 -4.82 7.98
N VAL A 106 9.16 -5.09 6.72
CA VAL A 106 8.06 -5.97 6.34
C VAL A 106 8.44 -7.41 6.71
N ASP A 107 7.80 -7.98 7.73
CA ASP A 107 8.03 -9.37 8.16
C ASP A 107 6.90 -10.27 7.63
N ILE A 108 7.14 -10.90 6.48
CA ILE A 108 6.25 -11.77 5.67
C ILE A 108 7.12 -12.82 5.00
#